data_AF-A0A447RKF9-F1
#
_entry.id   AF-A0A447RKF9-F1
#
_cell.length_a   1.000
_cell.length_b   1.000
_cell.length_c   1.000
_cell.angle_alpha   90.00
_cell.angle_beta   90.00
_cell.angle_gamma   90.00
#
_symmetry.space_group_name_H-M   'P 1'
#
loop_
_entity.id
_entity.type
_entity.pdbx_description
1 polymer ?
#
loop_
_entity_poly.entity_id
_entity_poly.type
_entity_poly.pdbx_seq_one_letter_code
_entity_poly.pdbx_strand_id
1 'polypeptide(L)'
;MTASWMDINKPPSPATAVTAAQVANGPIFPPQQRLLTYSPDEWEGFVEEWAYYCLTTKYEHVLRFSGAGDMGIDVAGFVGDERLLGVWDNFQCKHYGNAIRPSDVWVEFGKIIWYSYKGEYTVPRRYYFVSPRGAGTSLSRLFSNDTKLREELLANWDKHVKNAITSTQEVLLDAKLRAYVDSFDFTIFDAKTALQLVDDHRATPVHTARFGGGLPTRPASEKPPQEVAATESRYVTQLFGAYSEHTGTIVTDPSALPLPKLKDHFRRQREAFYEA
;
A
#
# COMPACT_ATOMS: atom_id res chain seq x y z
N MET A 1 -15.11 -41.20 20.51
CA MET A 1 -14.70 -39.78 20.52
C MET A 1 -15.92 -38.95 20.18
N THR A 2 -16.59 -38.40 21.18
CA THR A 2 -17.72 -37.47 20.99
C THR A 2 -17.14 -36.12 20.57
N ALA A 3 -17.37 -35.72 19.32
CA ALA A 3 -17.01 -34.38 18.87
C ALA A 3 -17.82 -33.38 19.71
N SER A 4 -17.11 -32.61 20.53
CA SER A 4 -17.66 -31.47 21.27
C SER A 4 -17.94 -30.36 20.28
N TRP A 5 -19.17 -30.27 19.80
CA TRP A 5 -19.63 -29.12 19.04
C TRP A 5 -19.87 -27.97 20.02
N MET A 6 -19.13 -26.87 19.86
CA MET A 6 -19.39 -25.62 20.57
C MET A 6 -20.20 -24.71 19.66
N ASP A 7 -21.22 -24.08 20.23
CA ASP A 7 -21.96 -23.04 19.53
C ASP A 7 -21.06 -21.84 19.22
N ILE A 8 -21.23 -21.27 18.03
CA ILE A 8 -20.50 -20.07 17.62
C ILE A 8 -21.01 -18.90 18.48
N ASN A 9 -20.09 -18.26 19.20
CA ASN A 9 -20.41 -17.05 19.95
C ASN A 9 -21.00 -15.99 19.02
N LYS A 10 -22.09 -15.36 19.46
CA LYS A 10 -22.68 -14.23 18.74
C LYS A 10 -21.60 -13.16 18.51
N PRO A 11 -21.37 -12.71 17.26
CA PRO A 11 -20.39 -11.68 16.98
C PRO A 11 -20.74 -10.37 17.71
N PRO A 12 -19.74 -9.59 18.14
CA PRO A 12 -19.97 -8.33 18.82
C PRO A 12 -20.71 -7.35 17.92
N SER A 13 -21.55 -6.50 18.52
CA SER A 13 -22.16 -5.38 17.79
C SER A 13 -21.08 -4.36 17.40
N PRO A 14 -21.17 -3.72 16.22
CA PRO A 14 -20.20 -2.71 15.81
C PRO A 14 -20.08 -1.59 16.84
N ALA A 15 -18.86 -1.18 17.17
CA ALA A 15 -18.60 -0.12 18.15
C ALA A 15 -18.92 1.29 17.62
N THR A 16 -19.09 1.44 16.30
CA THR A 16 -19.39 2.71 15.63
C THR A 16 -20.62 2.56 14.74
N ALA A 17 -21.40 3.63 14.64
CA ALA A 17 -22.53 3.68 13.73
C ALA A 17 -22.05 3.53 12.29
N VAL A 18 -22.65 2.60 11.55
CA VAL A 18 -22.30 2.36 10.15
C VAL A 18 -22.89 3.48 9.30
N THR A 19 -22.04 4.22 8.60
CA THR A 19 -22.46 5.32 7.72
C THR A 19 -22.91 4.80 6.35
N ALA A 20 -23.75 5.56 5.63
CA ALA A 20 -24.14 5.22 4.26
C ALA A 20 -22.93 5.03 3.33
N ALA A 21 -21.88 5.84 3.52
CA ALA A 21 -20.64 5.71 2.77
C ALA A 21 -19.91 4.38 3.06
N GLN A 22 -19.88 3.92 4.31
CA GLN A 22 -19.31 2.61 4.67
C GLN A 22 -20.16 1.46 4.14
N VAL A 23 -21.49 1.57 4.12
CA VAL A 23 -22.36 0.56 3.49
C VAL A 23 -22.08 0.46 1.98
N ALA A 24 -21.93 1.60 1.32
CA ALA A 24 -21.72 1.64 -0.13
C ALA A 24 -20.32 1.19 -0.56
N ASN A 25 -19.27 1.55 0.21
CA ASN A 25 -17.87 1.37 -0.20
C ASN A 25 -17.13 0.30 0.59
N GLY A 26 -17.69 -0.20 1.69
CA GLY A 26 -17.01 -1.11 2.61
C GLY A 26 -15.95 -0.42 3.48
N PRO A 27 -15.14 -1.21 4.21
CA PRO A 27 -14.06 -0.69 5.03
C PRO A 27 -12.92 -0.11 4.18
N ILE A 28 -12.31 0.97 4.67
CA ILE A 28 -11.12 1.55 4.03
C ILE A 28 -9.94 0.59 4.21
N PHE A 29 -9.31 0.20 3.10
CA PHE A 29 -8.07 -0.56 3.11
C PHE A 29 -6.87 0.41 3.22
N PRO A 30 -6.01 0.28 4.24
CA PRO A 30 -4.72 0.97 4.27
C PRO A 30 -3.95 0.76 2.95
N PRO A 31 -3.26 1.78 2.42
CA PRO A 31 -2.59 1.68 1.12
C PRO A 31 -1.66 0.46 1.00
N GLN A 32 -0.85 0.21 2.03
CA GLN A 32 0.09 -0.92 2.05
C GLN A 32 -0.64 -2.27 2.02
N GLN A 33 -1.80 -2.38 2.68
CA GLN A 33 -2.61 -3.61 2.65
C GLN A 33 -3.24 -3.83 1.29
N ARG A 34 -3.67 -2.76 0.61
CA ARG A 34 -4.18 -2.86 -0.76
C ARG A 34 -3.11 -3.35 -1.74
N LEU A 35 -1.87 -2.91 -1.59
CA LEU A 35 -0.76 -3.37 -2.45
C LEU A 35 -0.47 -4.88 -2.29
N LEU A 36 -0.80 -5.48 -1.14
CA LEU A 36 -0.66 -6.93 -0.94
C LEU A 36 -1.64 -7.77 -1.78
N THR A 37 -2.73 -7.16 -2.26
CA THR A 37 -3.77 -7.87 -3.03
C THR A 37 -3.58 -7.80 -4.54
N TYR A 38 -2.59 -7.04 -5.01
CA TYR A 38 -2.33 -6.89 -6.44
C TYR A 38 -1.84 -8.21 -7.05
N SER A 39 -2.18 -8.45 -8.31
CA SER A 39 -1.46 -9.40 -9.16
C SER A 39 -0.04 -8.89 -9.44
N PRO A 40 0.89 -9.76 -9.91
CA PRO A 40 2.22 -9.33 -10.33
C PRO A 40 2.19 -8.18 -11.36
N ASP A 41 1.30 -8.24 -12.34
CA ASP A 41 1.18 -7.21 -13.39
C ASP A 41 0.65 -5.88 -12.83
N GLU A 42 -0.30 -5.92 -11.90
CA GLU A 42 -0.81 -4.72 -11.21
C GLU A 42 0.26 -4.11 -10.31
N TRP A 43 1.12 -4.93 -9.70
CA TRP A 43 2.24 -4.47 -8.89
C TRP A 43 3.27 -3.73 -9.72
N GLU A 44 3.71 -4.32 -10.83
CA GLU A 44 4.62 -3.65 -11.76
C GLU A 44 4.04 -2.35 -12.30
N GLY A 45 2.75 -2.35 -12.69
CA GLY A 45 2.07 -1.13 -13.14
C GLY A 45 2.01 -0.04 -12.07
N PHE A 46 1.89 -0.42 -10.79
CA PHE A 46 1.98 0.54 -9.69
C PHE A 46 3.41 1.06 -9.47
N VAL A 47 4.43 0.21 -9.59
CA VAL A 47 5.84 0.65 -9.47
C VAL A 47 6.20 1.59 -10.61
N GLU A 48 5.73 1.34 -11.84
CA GLU A 48 5.84 2.26 -12.96
C GLU A 48 5.17 3.62 -12.67
N GLU A 49 3.90 3.60 -12.22
CA GLU A 49 3.18 4.83 -11.86
C GLU A 49 3.91 5.61 -10.75
N TRP A 50 4.36 4.91 -9.70
CA TRP A 50 5.14 5.51 -8.62
C TRP A 50 6.43 6.14 -9.15
N ALA A 51 7.21 5.42 -9.95
CA ALA A 51 8.46 5.93 -10.49
C ALA A 51 8.20 7.16 -11.39
N TYR A 52 7.16 7.12 -12.22
CA TYR A 52 6.78 8.21 -13.11
C TYR A 52 6.37 9.47 -12.34
N TYR A 53 5.44 9.38 -11.38
CA TYR A 53 4.92 10.56 -10.68
C TYR A 53 5.82 11.05 -9.54
N CYS A 54 6.50 10.14 -8.84
CA CYS A 54 7.22 10.48 -7.61
C CYS A 54 8.69 10.84 -7.84
N LEU A 55 9.29 10.38 -8.95
CA LEU A 55 10.73 10.52 -9.20
C LEU A 55 11.03 11.45 -10.39
N THR A 56 10.09 12.33 -10.74
CA THR A 56 10.21 13.31 -11.84
C THR A 56 11.42 14.25 -11.72
N THR A 57 11.90 14.52 -10.50
CA THR A 57 13.11 15.33 -10.30
C THR A 57 14.40 14.54 -10.48
N LYS A 58 14.33 13.21 -10.59
CA LYS A 58 15.48 12.31 -10.73
C LYS A 58 15.61 11.73 -12.13
N TYR A 59 14.50 11.53 -12.83
CA TYR A 59 14.46 10.85 -14.12
C TYR A 59 13.72 11.69 -15.15
N GLU A 60 14.33 11.83 -16.32
CA GLU A 60 13.71 12.42 -17.50
C GLU A 60 12.71 11.45 -18.15
N HIS A 61 13.02 10.15 -18.11
CA HIS A 61 12.17 9.10 -18.67
C HIS A 61 12.02 7.95 -17.69
N VAL A 62 10.82 7.38 -17.60
CA VAL A 62 10.55 6.12 -16.90
C VAL A 62 9.93 5.16 -17.91
N LEU A 63 10.39 3.91 -17.94
CA LEU A 63 9.87 2.90 -18.85
C LEU A 63 9.69 1.57 -18.13
N ARG A 64 8.52 0.96 -18.29
CA ARG A 64 8.29 -0.44 -17.96
C ARG A 64 8.68 -1.34 -19.13
N PHE A 65 9.41 -2.39 -18.83
CA PHE A 65 9.77 -3.46 -19.74
C PHE A 65 8.86 -4.65 -19.40
N SER A 66 8.01 -5.05 -20.34
CA SER A 66 7.08 -6.16 -20.15
C SER A 66 7.30 -7.23 -21.21
N GLY A 67 7.47 -8.48 -20.78
CA GLY A 67 7.51 -9.64 -21.67
C GLY A 67 8.84 -10.41 -21.65
N ALA A 68 8.89 -11.49 -22.42
CA ALA A 68 10.09 -12.31 -22.52
C ALA A 68 11.25 -11.50 -23.14
N GLY A 69 12.43 -11.59 -22.54
CA GLY A 69 13.62 -10.86 -23.01
C GLY A 69 13.80 -9.48 -22.37
N ASP A 70 13.14 -9.21 -21.24
CA ASP A 70 13.35 -8.02 -20.41
C ASP A 70 14.77 -7.85 -19.86
N MET A 71 15.61 -8.89 -19.97
CA MET A 71 17.00 -8.91 -19.50
C MET A 71 17.17 -8.54 -18.02
N GLY A 72 16.15 -8.80 -17.19
CA GLY A 72 16.16 -8.49 -15.75
C GLY A 72 15.84 -7.03 -15.41
N ILE A 73 15.08 -6.36 -16.29
CA ILE A 73 14.59 -4.99 -16.10
C ILE A 73 13.07 -5.05 -16.08
N ASP A 74 12.43 -4.64 -14.98
CA ASP A 74 10.96 -4.52 -14.96
C ASP A 74 10.56 -3.05 -15.17
N VAL A 75 11.12 -2.14 -14.38
CA VAL A 75 10.94 -0.69 -14.53
C VAL A 75 12.29 -0.01 -14.45
N ALA A 76 12.60 0.86 -15.40
CA ALA A 76 13.83 1.64 -15.44
C ALA A 76 13.54 3.15 -15.34
N GLY A 77 14.33 3.85 -14.52
CA GLY A 77 14.37 5.30 -14.48
C GLY A 77 15.64 5.82 -15.15
N PHE A 78 15.50 6.65 -16.18
CA PHE A 78 16.61 7.20 -16.98
C PHE A 78 16.85 8.67 -16.66
N VAL A 79 18.10 9.03 -16.41
CA VAL A 79 18.50 10.42 -16.12
C VAL A 79 18.63 11.26 -17.39
N GLY A 80 18.77 10.62 -18.57
CA GLY A 80 18.87 11.32 -19.85
C GLY A 80 18.56 10.42 -21.05
N ASP A 81 18.73 10.98 -22.25
CA ASP A 81 18.33 10.33 -23.51
C ASP A 81 19.17 9.11 -23.92
N GLU A 82 20.35 8.91 -23.33
CA GLU A 82 21.18 7.72 -23.54
C GLU A 82 20.55 6.43 -22.98
N ARG A 83 19.50 6.56 -22.15
CA ARG A 83 18.71 5.45 -21.58
C ARG A 83 19.58 4.36 -20.96
N LEU A 84 19.43 3.10 -21.40
CA LEU A 84 20.18 1.94 -20.88
C LEU A 84 21.69 2.02 -21.16
N LEU A 85 22.11 2.87 -22.10
CA LEU A 85 23.52 3.11 -22.39
C LEU A 85 24.11 4.30 -21.60
N GLY A 86 23.27 5.02 -20.84
CA GLY A 86 23.66 6.16 -20.00
C GLY A 86 23.48 5.91 -18.51
N VAL A 87 23.07 6.94 -17.76
CA VAL A 87 22.81 6.81 -16.31
C VAL A 87 21.35 6.42 -16.05
N TRP A 88 21.16 5.28 -15.40
CA TRP A 88 19.83 4.73 -15.11
C TRP A 88 19.79 3.92 -13.81
N ASP A 89 18.60 3.78 -13.24
CA ASP A 89 18.32 2.94 -12.08
C ASP A 89 17.27 1.86 -12.45
N ASN A 90 17.45 0.65 -11.93
CA ASN A 90 16.53 -0.47 -12.13
C ASN A 90 15.63 -0.68 -10.91
N PHE A 91 14.36 -0.99 -11.16
CA PHE A 91 13.37 -1.36 -10.17
C PHE A 91 12.79 -2.74 -10.52
N GLN A 92 13.38 -3.80 -9.98
CA GLN A 92 12.92 -5.17 -10.16
C GLN A 92 11.77 -5.47 -9.18
N CYS A 93 10.59 -5.66 -9.73
CA CYS A 93 9.35 -5.93 -9.04
C CYS A 93 9.26 -7.41 -8.62
N LYS A 94 8.90 -7.65 -7.35
CA LYS A 94 8.64 -9.00 -6.82
C LYS A 94 7.38 -9.01 -5.96
N HIS A 95 6.32 -9.65 -6.44
CA HIS A 95 5.07 -9.83 -5.68
C HIS A 95 4.92 -11.27 -5.20
N TYR A 96 5.51 -11.56 -4.04
CA TYR A 96 5.45 -12.89 -3.42
C TYR A 96 4.57 -12.88 -2.17
N GLY A 97 4.09 -14.07 -1.79
CA GLY A 97 3.34 -14.30 -0.56
C GLY A 97 4.14 -14.04 0.73
N ASN A 98 5.47 -13.90 0.63
CA ASN A 98 6.39 -13.65 1.74
C ASN A 98 7.36 -12.52 1.39
N ALA A 99 8.08 -12.00 2.39
CA ALA A 99 9.22 -11.12 2.16
C ALA A 99 10.30 -11.83 1.31
N ILE A 100 10.99 -11.09 0.46
CA ILE A 100 11.99 -11.63 -0.48
C ILE A 100 13.14 -12.27 0.30
N ARG A 101 13.51 -13.49 -0.09
CA ARG A 101 14.61 -14.25 0.47
C ARG A 101 15.80 -14.26 -0.50
N PRO A 102 17.02 -14.55 -0.02
CA PRO A 102 18.19 -14.67 -0.91
C PRO A 102 18.00 -15.70 -2.04
N SER A 103 17.31 -16.80 -1.78
CA SER A 103 16.98 -17.83 -2.78
C SER A 103 16.17 -17.31 -3.97
N ASP A 104 15.44 -16.20 -3.78
CA ASP A 104 14.50 -15.68 -4.76
C ASP A 104 15.17 -14.71 -5.75
N VAL A 105 16.42 -14.30 -5.47
CA VAL A 105 17.07 -13.16 -6.17
C VAL A 105 18.39 -13.50 -6.84
N TRP A 106 18.96 -14.68 -6.60
CA TRP A 106 20.25 -15.07 -7.20
C TRP A 106 20.26 -14.94 -8.73
N VAL A 107 19.18 -15.37 -9.37
CA VAL A 107 19.01 -15.27 -10.84
C VAL A 107 19.01 -13.82 -11.30
N GLU A 108 18.39 -12.93 -10.54
CA GLU A 108 18.24 -11.52 -10.94
C GLU A 108 19.57 -10.77 -10.86
N PHE A 109 20.40 -11.07 -9.83
CA PHE A 109 21.79 -10.59 -9.81
C PHE A 109 22.57 -11.10 -11.03
N GLY A 110 22.40 -12.40 -11.34
CA GLY A 110 23.03 -13.04 -12.49
C GLY A 110 22.65 -12.39 -13.82
N LYS A 111 21.37 -12.04 -14.02
CA LYS A 111 20.91 -11.37 -15.23
C LYS A 111 21.57 -10.00 -15.42
N ILE A 112 21.56 -9.13 -14.41
CA ILE A 112 22.19 -7.80 -14.52
C ILE A 112 23.66 -7.91 -14.84
N ILE A 113 24.39 -8.77 -14.12
CA ILE A 113 25.81 -9.01 -14.35
C ILE A 113 26.04 -9.53 -15.77
N TRP A 114 25.25 -10.51 -16.21
CA TRP A 114 25.43 -11.13 -17.52
C TRP A 114 25.16 -10.16 -18.67
N TYR A 115 24.02 -9.47 -18.66
CA TYR A 115 23.64 -8.61 -19.78
C TYR A 115 24.46 -7.31 -19.81
N SER A 116 24.94 -6.81 -18.66
CA SER A 116 25.92 -5.72 -18.63
C SER A 116 27.32 -6.18 -19.08
N TYR A 117 27.75 -7.39 -18.71
CA TYR A 117 28.99 -8.00 -19.23
C TYR A 117 28.93 -8.19 -20.76
N LYS A 118 27.76 -8.55 -21.29
CA LYS A 118 27.51 -8.70 -22.73
C LYS A 118 27.43 -7.37 -23.48
N GLY A 119 27.31 -6.25 -22.78
CA GLY A 119 27.18 -4.93 -23.36
C GLY A 119 25.79 -4.61 -23.91
N GLU A 120 24.75 -5.35 -23.49
CA GLU A 120 23.36 -5.03 -23.86
C GLU A 120 22.91 -3.72 -23.19
N TYR A 121 23.46 -3.42 -22.01
CA TYR A 121 23.28 -2.16 -21.30
C TYR A 121 24.46 -1.85 -20.37
N THR A 122 24.56 -0.60 -19.93
CA THR A 122 25.50 -0.21 -18.86
C THR A 122 24.99 -0.68 -17.49
N VAL A 123 25.91 -0.86 -16.53
CA VAL A 123 25.52 -1.19 -15.15
C VAL A 123 24.65 -0.07 -14.57
N PRO A 124 23.46 -0.36 -14.02
CA PRO A 124 22.62 0.68 -13.43
C PRO A 124 23.30 1.29 -12.20
N ARG A 125 23.08 2.58 -11.95
CA ARG A 125 23.58 3.28 -10.77
C ARG A 125 22.98 2.69 -9.48
N ARG A 126 21.71 2.26 -9.51
CA ARG A 126 21.05 1.51 -8.44
C ARG A 126 20.20 0.38 -9.00
N TYR A 127 20.14 -0.72 -8.27
CA TYR A 127 19.23 -1.82 -8.53
C TYR A 127 18.40 -2.10 -7.29
N TYR A 128 17.11 -1.80 -7.36
CA TYR A 128 16.18 -2.00 -6.25
C TYR A 128 15.29 -3.21 -6.50
N PHE A 129 15.23 -4.12 -5.52
CA PHE A 129 14.10 -5.04 -5.40
C PHE A 129 12.91 -4.33 -4.77
N VAL A 130 11.77 -4.34 -5.46
CA VAL A 130 10.57 -3.62 -5.07
C VAL A 130 9.46 -4.63 -4.80
N SER A 131 9.08 -4.79 -3.53
CA SER A 131 8.07 -5.77 -3.12
C SER A 131 7.12 -5.21 -2.07
N PRO A 132 5.83 -5.59 -2.09
CA PRO A 132 4.88 -5.19 -1.05
C PRO A 132 5.30 -5.63 0.35
N ARG A 133 5.97 -6.79 0.44
CA ARG A 133 6.45 -7.37 1.70
C ARG A 133 7.93 -7.05 1.97
N GLY A 134 8.58 -6.31 1.08
CA GLY A 134 9.99 -5.92 1.19
C GLY A 134 10.97 -7.10 1.18
N ALA A 135 12.24 -6.79 1.43
CA ALA A 135 13.28 -7.79 1.66
C ALA A 135 13.20 -8.34 3.09
N GLY A 136 13.34 -9.66 3.23
CA GLY A 136 13.47 -10.30 4.53
C GLY A 136 14.83 -10.00 5.18
N THR A 137 14.91 -10.15 6.50
CA THR A 137 16.11 -9.80 7.30
C THR A 137 17.42 -10.40 6.78
N SER A 138 17.40 -11.63 6.29
CA SER A 138 18.60 -12.27 5.72
C SER A 138 19.09 -11.56 4.46
N LEU A 139 18.17 -11.21 3.56
CA LEU A 139 18.51 -10.48 2.34
C LEU A 139 18.93 -9.04 2.64
N SER A 140 18.22 -8.33 3.55
CA SER A 140 18.64 -6.98 3.97
C SER A 140 20.05 -6.95 4.58
N ARG A 141 20.43 -7.99 5.34
CA ARG A 141 21.80 -8.13 5.86
C ARG A 141 22.82 -8.38 4.77
N LEU A 142 22.46 -9.08 3.69
CA LEU A 142 23.35 -9.26 2.53
C LEU A 142 23.56 -7.94 1.78
N PHE A 143 22.50 -7.14 1.57
CA PHE A 143 22.66 -5.80 0.96
C PHE A 143 23.56 -4.88 1.77
N SER A 144 23.65 -5.09 3.10
CA SER A 144 24.56 -4.34 3.98
C SER A 144 26.01 -4.84 3.96
N ASN A 145 26.33 -5.89 3.19
CA ASN A 145 27.67 -6.47 3.09
C ASN A 145 27.91 -6.98 1.65
N ASP A 146 28.41 -6.09 0.80
CA ASP A 146 28.70 -6.30 -0.62
C ASP A 146 29.67 -7.47 -0.86
N THR A 147 30.71 -7.59 -0.03
CA THR A 147 31.70 -8.67 -0.13
C THR A 147 31.05 -10.03 0.09
N LYS A 148 30.22 -10.14 1.14
CA LYS A 148 29.49 -11.36 1.43
C LYS A 148 28.43 -11.66 0.36
N LEU A 149 27.74 -10.63 -0.14
CA LEU A 149 26.77 -10.79 -1.22
C LEU A 149 27.42 -11.39 -2.47
N ARG A 150 28.60 -10.88 -2.87
CA ARG A 150 29.38 -11.44 -3.97
C ARG A 150 29.79 -12.89 -3.73
N GLU A 151 30.33 -13.19 -2.55
CA GLU A 151 30.75 -14.55 -2.18
C GLU A 151 29.57 -15.54 -2.23
N GLU A 152 28.41 -15.16 -1.68
CA GLU A 152 27.22 -16.00 -1.72
C GLU A 152 26.66 -16.15 -3.14
N LEU A 153 26.69 -15.10 -3.97
CA LEU A 153 26.29 -15.22 -5.38
C LEU A 153 27.18 -16.23 -6.12
N LEU A 154 28.50 -16.13 -5.97
CA LEU A 154 29.44 -17.07 -6.58
C LEU A 154 29.20 -18.51 -6.11
N ALA A 155 28.99 -18.71 -4.81
CA ALA A 155 28.69 -20.02 -4.24
C ALA A 155 27.36 -20.62 -4.73
N ASN A 156 26.38 -19.77 -5.06
CA ASN A 156 25.06 -20.18 -5.54
C ASN A 156 24.95 -20.21 -7.08
N TRP A 157 25.99 -19.81 -7.81
CA TRP A 157 25.92 -19.62 -9.27
C TRP A 157 25.52 -20.90 -10.01
N ASP A 158 26.23 -22.01 -9.74
CA ASP A 158 26.00 -23.27 -10.43
C ASP A 158 24.64 -23.89 -10.12
N LYS A 159 24.13 -23.66 -8.91
CA LYS A 159 22.86 -24.25 -8.45
C LYS A 159 21.65 -23.44 -8.88
N HIS A 160 21.76 -22.11 -8.83
CA HIS A 160 20.61 -21.23 -8.96
C HIS A 160 20.65 -20.34 -10.20
N VAL A 161 21.83 -20.01 -10.75
CA VAL A 161 21.98 -18.91 -11.71
C VAL A 161 22.26 -19.38 -13.13
N LYS A 162 23.27 -20.24 -13.34
CA LYS A 162 23.82 -20.55 -14.67
C LYS A 162 22.79 -20.99 -15.73
N ASN A 163 21.72 -21.65 -15.30
CA ASN A 163 20.69 -22.22 -16.18
C ASN A 163 19.39 -21.39 -16.22
N ALA A 164 19.35 -20.26 -15.50
CA ALA A 164 18.13 -19.48 -15.30
C ALA A 164 18.23 -18.03 -15.83
N ILE A 165 19.42 -17.60 -16.29
CA ILE A 165 19.61 -16.27 -16.89
C ILE A 165 18.94 -16.15 -18.28
N THR A 166 19.09 -17.18 -19.11
CA THR A 166 18.55 -17.24 -20.49
C THR A 166 18.17 -18.67 -20.83
N SER A 167 17.19 -18.83 -21.73
CA SER A 167 16.79 -20.13 -22.28
C SER A 167 17.70 -20.64 -23.39
N THR A 168 18.61 -19.81 -23.90
CA THR A 168 19.43 -20.12 -25.09
C THR A 168 20.75 -20.82 -24.79
N GLN A 169 21.30 -20.67 -23.58
CA GLN A 169 22.58 -21.24 -23.20
C GLN A 169 22.75 -21.31 -21.68
N GLU A 170 23.65 -22.20 -21.23
CA GLU A 170 24.18 -22.12 -19.86
C GLU A 170 25.21 -20.99 -19.75
N VAL A 171 25.12 -20.21 -18.68
CA VAL A 171 26.05 -19.12 -18.38
C VAL A 171 27.04 -19.61 -17.32
N LEU A 172 28.13 -20.23 -17.76
CA LEU A 172 29.20 -20.70 -16.86
C LEU A 172 30.07 -19.53 -16.38
N LEU A 173 30.54 -19.60 -15.13
CA LEU A 173 31.56 -18.69 -14.60
C LEU A 173 32.94 -19.03 -15.19
N ASP A 174 33.12 -18.77 -16.48
CA ASP A 174 34.44 -18.81 -17.10
C ASP A 174 35.36 -17.73 -16.51
N ALA A 175 36.64 -17.79 -16.86
CA ALA A 175 37.64 -16.86 -16.30
C ALA A 175 37.31 -15.38 -16.57
N LYS A 176 36.65 -15.06 -17.70
CA LYS A 176 36.33 -13.68 -18.08
C LYS A 176 35.12 -13.16 -17.31
N LEU A 177 34.03 -13.93 -17.28
CA LEU A 177 32.84 -13.56 -16.53
C LEU A 177 33.13 -13.52 -15.03
N ARG A 178 33.95 -14.45 -14.53
CA ARG A 178 34.40 -14.45 -13.13
C ARG A 178 35.17 -13.16 -12.79
N ALA A 179 36.13 -12.76 -13.63
CA ALA A 179 36.86 -11.52 -13.42
C ALA A 179 35.92 -10.29 -13.44
N TYR A 180 34.91 -10.29 -14.32
CA TYR A 180 33.89 -9.24 -14.35
C TYR A 180 33.10 -9.19 -13.04
N VAL A 181 32.61 -10.34 -12.55
CA VAL A 181 31.90 -10.46 -11.26
C VAL A 181 32.79 -9.98 -10.11
N ASP A 182 34.06 -10.36 -10.08
CA ASP A 182 34.98 -9.96 -9.01
C ASP A 182 35.18 -8.43 -8.96
N SER A 183 35.09 -7.75 -10.11
CA SER A 183 35.20 -6.28 -10.24
C SER A 183 33.87 -5.53 -10.18
N PHE A 184 32.74 -6.23 -10.16
CA PHE A 184 31.41 -5.62 -10.19
C PHE A 184 31.10 -4.88 -8.89
N ASP A 185 30.46 -3.72 -8.98
CA ASP A 185 30.02 -2.96 -7.80
C ASP A 185 28.71 -3.54 -7.23
N PHE A 186 28.82 -4.34 -6.17
CA PHE A 186 27.67 -4.93 -5.49
C PHE A 186 26.91 -3.95 -4.58
N THR A 187 27.43 -2.73 -4.35
CA THR A 187 26.76 -1.72 -3.51
C THR A 187 25.54 -1.09 -4.18
N ILE A 188 25.33 -1.35 -5.48
CA ILE A 188 24.16 -0.89 -6.22
C ILE A 188 22.87 -1.59 -5.77
N PHE A 189 22.96 -2.80 -5.20
CA PHE A 189 21.81 -3.64 -4.86
C PHE A 189 21.20 -3.26 -3.51
N ASP A 190 19.89 -3.00 -3.52
CA ASP A 190 19.12 -2.71 -2.31
C ASP A 190 17.64 -3.08 -2.52
N ALA A 191 16.77 -2.79 -1.55
CA ALA A 191 15.34 -2.98 -1.66
C ALA A 191 14.54 -1.72 -1.29
N LYS A 192 13.39 -1.55 -1.94
CA LYS A 192 12.38 -0.57 -1.56
C LYS A 192 11.15 -1.26 -0.97
N THR A 193 10.61 -0.64 0.08
CA THR A 193 9.43 -1.12 0.80
C THR A 193 8.16 -0.47 0.26
N ALA A 194 7.02 -1.16 0.35
CA ALA A 194 5.73 -0.55 0.05
C ALA A 194 5.44 0.70 0.88
N LEU A 195 5.97 0.80 2.11
CA LEU A 195 5.81 2.00 2.93
C LEU A 195 6.46 3.21 2.26
N GLN A 196 7.72 3.09 1.83
CA GLN A 196 8.42 4.15 1.11
C GLN A 196 7.68 4.56 -0.16
N LEU A 197 7.22 3.57 -0.94
CA LEU A 197 6.46 3.84 -2.17
C LEU A 197 5.14 4.58 -1.87
N VAL A 198 4.40 4.16 -0.85
CA VAL A 198 3.14 4.81 -0.44
C VAL A 198 3.38 6.22 0.07
N ASP A 199 4.44 6.44 0.84
CA ASP A 199 4.76 7.75 1.41
C ASP A 199 5.19 8.73 0.31
N ASP A 200 6.06 8.31 -0.61
CA ASP A 200 6.39 9.08 -1.82
C ASP A 200 5.13 9.40 -2.62
N HIS A 201 4.29 8.38 -2.84
CA HIS A 201 3.05 8.52 -3.61
C HIS A 201 2.05 9.47 -2.94
N ARG A 202 2.10 9.69 -1.62
CA ARG A 202 1.16 10.57 -0.90
C ARG A 202 1.22 12.02 -1.36
N ALA A 203 2.35 12.45 -1.91
CA ALA A 203 2.53 13.79 -2.44
C ALA A 203 1.97 13.96 -3.87
N THR A 204 1.54 12.88 -4.54
CA THR A 204 1.11 12.94 -5.94
C THR A 204 -0.39 13.24 -6.06
N PRO A 205 -0.83 13.89 -7.15
CA PRO A 205 -2.25 14.16 -7.39
C PRO A 205 -3.08 12.87 -7.59
N VAL A 206 -2.43 11.76 -7.92
CA VAL A 206 -3.09 10.46 -8.17
C VAL A 206 -3.26 9.61 -6.91
N HIS A 207 -2.69 10.01 -5.76
CA HIS A 207 -2.80 9.25 -4.51
C HIS A 207 -4.24 9.01 -4.07
N THR A 208 -5.05 10.05 -3.99
CA THR A 208 -6.41 9.95 -3.49
C THR A 208 -7.28 9.10 -4.41
N ALA A 209 -7.07 9.20 -5.73
CA ALA A 209 -7.76 8.35 -6.69
C ALA A 209 -7.37 6.87 -6.52
N ARG A 210 -6.09 6.59 -6.29
CA ARG A 210 -5.60 5.22 -6.11
C ARG A 210 -5.95 4.64 -4.76
N PHE A 211 -5.65 5.31 -3.65
CA PHE A 211 -5.69 4.74 -2.31
C PHE A 211 -6.86 5.26 -1.45
N GLY A 212 -7.62 6.23 -1.93
CA GLY A 212 -8.64 6.90 -1.12
C GLY A 212 -8.01 7.80 -0.06
N GLY A 213 -8.47 7.66 1.18
CA GLY A 213 -8.06 8.55 2.28
C GLY A 213 -9.11 9.60 2.63
N GLY A 214 -10.40 9.28 2.45
CA GLY A 214 -11.51 10.13 2.86
C GLY A 214 -11.43 10.59 4.31
N LEU A 215 -12.29 11.54 4.69
CA LEU A 215 -12.33 12.11 6.04
C LEU A 215 -12.42 10.98 7.10
N PRO A 216 -11.78 11.15 8.28
CA PRO A 216 -11.86 10.16 9.35
C PRO A 216 -13.31 9.87 9.71
N THR A 217 -13.57 8.66 10.22
CA THR A 217 -14.91 8.27 10.67
C THR A 217 -15.44 9.32 11.64
N ARG A 218 -16.67 9.79 11.40
CA ARG A 218 -17.32 10.73 12.31
C ARG A 218 -17.34 10.13 13.73
N PRO A 219 -16.88 10.85 14.77
CA PRO A 219 -17.02 10.39 16.15
C PRO A 219 -18.48 10.08 16.47
N ALA A 220 -18.73 9.19 17.42
CA ALA A 220 -20.08 8.99 17.92
C ALA A 220 -20.60 10.31 18.50
N SER A 221 -21.78 10.72 18.05
CA SER A 221 -22.46 11.89 18.56
C SER A 221 -22.72 11.75 20.06
N GLU A 222 -22.63 12.85 20.80
CA GLU A 222 -23.02 12.86 22.20
C GLU A 222 -24.52 12.56 22.32
N LYS A 223 -24.92 11.87 23.38
CA LYS A 223 -26.36 11.65 23.64
C LYS A 223 -26.94 12.88 24.33
N PRO A 224 -28.19 13.26 24.02
CA PRO A 224 -28.84 14.35 24.74
C PRO A 224 -28.88 14.04 26.24
N PRO A 225 -28.49 14.99 27.12
CA PRO A 225 -28.60 14.83 28.56
C PRO A 225 -30.06 14.67 28.98
N GLN A 226 -30.30 14.11 30.17
CA GLN A 226 -31.67 13.92 30.67
C GLN A 226 -32.44 15.24 30.71
N GLU A 227 -31.82 16.26 31.30
CA GLU A 227 -32.31 17.65 31.31
C GLU A 227 -31.92 18.39 30.04
N VAL A 228 -32.72 19.40 29.67
CA VAL A 228 -32.46 20.26 28.50
C VAL A 228 -31.23 21.11 28.77
N ALA A 229 -30.18 20.94 27.97
CA ALA A 229 -28.95 21.73 28.11
C ALA A 229 -29.11 23.16 27.59
N ALA A 230 -28.27 24.08 28.07
CA ALA A 230 -28.26 25.46 27.58
C ALA A 230 -27.98 25.56 26.07
N THR A 231 -27.18 24.64 25.53
CA THR A 231 -26.78 24.57 24.11
C THR A 231 -27.94 24.24 23.17
N GLU A 232 -28.89 23.42 23.62
CA GLU A 232 -30.08 23.04 22.82
C GLU A 232 -31.32 23.88 23.19
N SER A 233 -31.22 24.75 24.20
CA SER A 233 -32.36 25.48 24.79
C SER A 233 -33.19 26.22 23.74
N ARG A 234 -32.56 26.98 22.84
CA ARG A 234 -33.25 27.70 21.76
C ARG A 234 -33.98 26.75 20.81
N TYR A 235 -33.35 25.65 20.44
CA TYR A 235 -33.95 24.64 19.58
C TYR A 235 -35.18 24.00 20.25
N VAL A 236 -35.05 23.61 21.51
CA VAL A 236 -36.14 23.05 22.32
C VAL A 236 -37.29 24.04 22.50
N THR A 237 -37.01 25.32 22.76
CA THR A 237 -38.05 26.35 22.88
C THR A 237 -38.88 26.48 21.60
N GLN A 238 -38.24 26.49 20.42
CA GLN A 238 -38.96 26.54 19.16
C GLN A 238 -39.79 25.28 18.92
N LEU A 239 -39.25 24.11 19.29
CA LEU A 239 -39.95 22.84 19.19
C LEU A 239 -41.20 22.80 20.09
N PHE A 240 -41.12 23.34 21.30
CA PHE A 240 -42.28 23.53 22.18
C PHE A 240 -43.30 24.51 21.62
N GLY A 241 -42.85 25.60 20.98
CA GLY A 241 -43.74 26.52 20.25
C GLY A 241 -44.56 25.80 19.18
N ALA A 242 -43.89 24.97 18.35
CA ALA A 242 -44.56 24.17 17.33
C ALA A 242 -45.56 23.16 17.91
N TYR A 243 -45.23 22.51 19.03
CA TYR A 243 -46.19 21.63 19.71
C TYR A 243 -47.36 22.39 20.30
N SER A 244 -47.12 23.60 20.79
CA SER A 244 -48.17 24.44 21.36
C SER A 244 -49.18 24.86 20.31
N GLU A 245 -48.69 25.27 19.14
CA GLU A 245 -49.52 25.59 17.98
C GLU A 245 -50.31 24.37 17.50
N HIS A 246 -49.65 23.21 17.39
CA HIS A 246 -50.29 21.98 16.91
C HIS A 246 -51.41 21.47 17.84
N THR A 247 -51.23 21.61 19.16
CA THR A 247 -52.15 21.06 20.17
C THR A 247 -53.13 22.10 20.71
N GLY A 248 -52.93 23.38 20.42
CA GLY A 248 -53.65 24.49 21.02
C GLY A 248 -53.41 24.67 22.53
N THR A 249 -52.43 23.95 23.11
CA THR A 249 -52.11 23.98 24.54
C THR A 249 -50.68 24.47 24.72
N ILE A 250 -50.44 25.38 25.66
CA ILE A 250 -49.09 25.91 25.89
C ILE A 250 -48.19 24.79 26.47
N VAL A 251 -47.09 24.52 25.77
CA VAL A 251 -46.03 23.60 26.19
C VAL A 251 -44.80 24.41 26.54
N THR A 252 -44.34 24.32 27.79
CA THR A 252 -43.11 25.00 28.27
C THR A 252 -42.06 24.02 28.79
N ASP A 253 -42.43 22.75 28.97
CA ASP A 253 -41.60 21.70 29.57
C ASP A 253 -41.95 20.33 28.95
N PRO A 254 -41.00 19.37 28.85
CA PRO A 254 -41.27 18.05 28.30
C PRO A 254 -42.41 17.29 29.01
N SER A 255 -42.60 17.52 30.32
CA SER A 255 -43.69 16.90 31.10
C SER A 255 -45.07 17.38 30.67
N ALA A 256 -45.17 18.61 30.13
CA ALA A 256 -46.41 19.22 29.65
C ALA A 256 -46.86 18.68 28.28
N LEU A 257 -46.08 17.79 27.65
CA LEU A 257 -46.46 17.17 26.37
C LEU A 257 -47.66 16.23 26.57
N PRO A 258 -48.82 16.51 25.95
CA PRO A 258 -50.08 15.82 26.26
C PRO A 258 -50.18 14.44 25.62
N LEU A 259 -49.50 14.23 24.49
CA LEU A 259 -49.60 13.02 23.69
C LEU A 259 -48.30 12.21 23.74
N PRO A 260 -48.34 10.88 23.94
CA PRO A 260 -47.15 10.01 23.90
C PRO A 260 -46.33 10.18 22.62
N LYS A 261 -47.00 10.33 21.47
CA LYS A 261 -46.34 10.57 20.17
C LYS A 261 -45.47 11.83 20.16
N LEU A 262 -45.88 12.89 20.86
CA LEU A 262 -45.11 14.13 20.95
C LEU A 262 -43.90 13.97 21.88
N LYS A 263 -44.01 13.14 22.94
CA LYS A 263 -42.87 12.78 23.79
C LYS A 263 -41.81 11.98 23.02
N ASP A 264 -42.23 10.99 22.23
CA ASP A 264 -41.34 10.23 21.37
C ASP A 264 -40.72 11.09 20.26
N HIS A 265 -41.50 12.00 19.68
CA HIS A 265 -40.99 12.96 18.71
C HIS A 265 -39.96 13.90 19.36
N PHE A 266 -40.25 14.44 20.54
CA PHE A 266 -39.33 15.29 21.29
C PHE A 266 -38.00 14.61 21.59
N ARG A 267 -38.01 13.34 22.04
CA ARG A 267 -36.78 12.56 22.25
C ARG A 267 -35.96 12.46 20.97
N ARG A 268 -36.59 12.08 19.85
CA ARG A 268 -35.91 11.93 18.55
C ARG A 268 -35.34 13.24 18.01
N GLN A 269 -36.05 14.35 18.22
CA GLN A 269 -35.57 15.67 17.80
C GLN A 269 -34.36 16.12 18.63
N ARG A 270 -34.35 15.82 19.94
CA ARG A 270 -33.16 16.04 20.77
C ARG A 270 -32.00 15.17 20.31
N GLU A 271 -32.22 13.88 20.03
CA GLU A 271 -31.18 13.01 19.46
C GLU A 271 -30.62 13.60 18.15
N ALA A 272 -31.49 14.05 17.24
CA ALA A 272 -31.09 14.67 15.97
C ALA A 272 -30.27 15.96 16.14
N PHE A 273 -30.54 16.76 17.18
CA PHE A 273 -29.77 17.98 17.46
C PHE A 273 -28.30 17.66 17.81
N TYR A 274 -28.04 16.60 18.57
CA TYR A 274 -26.67 16.19 18.92
C TYR A 274 -25.99 15.37 17.81
N GLU A 275 -26.78 14.76 16.91
CA GLU A 275 -26.29 14.11 15.71
C GLU A 275 -25.94 15.04 14.54
N ALA A 276 -26.37 16.30 14.60
CA ALA A 276 -26.11 17.32 13.57
C ALA A 276 -24.65 17.78 13.60
#